data_AF-A0A7S3MDS0-F1
#
_entry.id   AF-A0A7S3MDS0-F1
#
_cell.length_a   1.000
_cell.length_b   1.000
_cell.length_c   1.000
_cell.angle_alpha   90.00
_cell.angle_beta   90.00
_cell.angle_gamma   90.00
#
_symmetry.space_group_name_H-M   'P 1'
#
loop_
_entity.id
_entity.type
_entity.pdbx_description
1 polymer ?
#
loop_
_entity_poly.entity_id
_entity_poly.type
_entity_poly.pdbx_seq_one_letter_code
_entity_poly.pdbx_strand_id
1 'polypeptide(L)'
;TITGTPAQDPPVIGAPTHTLVLLNGQPQRDRVGQQDERYYVFYVPAGVTGAITISVDPIQGDSDLYVNPSARGIFHHEGNDPFPVWTSMRSNGMDSVTIQSSDRNAVINGGAYYITVFGYDAAEFMVRVTVENTATALVEGYTIQ
;
A
#
# COMPACT_ATOMS: atom_id res chain seq x y z
N THR A 1 30.33 22.55 -5.48
CA THR A 1 28.88 22.35 -5.38
C THR A 1 28.62 20.86 -5.26
N ILE A 2 28.27 20.36 -4.08
CA ILE A 2 27.95 18.95 -3.86
C ILE A 2 26.43 18.87 -3.79
N THR A 3 25.78 18.40 -4.86
CA THR A 3 24.36 18.05 -4.85
C THR A 3 24.23 16.67 -4.24
N GLY A 4 23.86 16.61 -2.95
CA GLY A 4 23.51 15.37 -2.29
C GLY A 4 22.22 14.81 -2.89
N THR A 5 22.32 13.66 -3.53
CA THR A 5 21.19 12.78 -3.79
C THR A 5 20.55 12.42 -2.45
N PRO A 6 19.22 12.48 -2.28
CA PRO A 6 18.59 11.95 -1.07
C PRO A 6 18.98 10.48 -0.92
N ALA A 7 19.42 10.09 0.28
CA ALA A 7 19.72 8.71 0.60
C ALA A 7 18.48 7.86 0.28
N GLN A 8 18.59 6.98 -0.71
CA GLN A 8 17.68 5.85 -0.78
C GLN A 8 18.01 4.96 0.41
N ASP A 9 17.01 4.66 1.23
CA ASP A 9 17.15 3.65 2.29
C ASP A 9 17.71 2.35 1.69
N PRO A 10 18.54 1.60 2.43
CA PRO A 10 19.10 0.36 1.92
C PRO A 10 17.97 -0.58 1.47
N PRO A 11 18.18 -1.35 0.38
CA PRO A 11 17.20 -2.30 -0.09
C PRO A 11 16.85 -3.27 1.04
N VAL A 12 15.56 -3.35 1.38
CA VAL A 12 15.07 -4.37 2.31
C VAL A 12 15.35 -5.73 1.67
N ILE A 13 16.20 -6.53 2.31
CA ILE A 13 16.56 -7.87 1.85
C ILE A 13 15.27 -8.69 1.69
N GLY A 14 14.93 -9.08 0.46
CA GLY A 14 13.72 -9.83 0.11
C GLY A 14 12.68 -9.08 -0.73
N ALA A 15 12.87 -7.79 -1.03
CA ALA A 15 12.01 -7.12 -2.01
C ALA A 15 12.29 -7.65 -3.44
N PRO A 16 11.30 -8.11 -4.22
CA PRO A 16 11.47 -8.49 -5.61
C PRO A 16 11.99 -7.27 -6.36
N THR A 17 12.90 -7.54 -7.30
CA THR A 17 13.64 -6.55 -8.09
C THR A 17 12.73 -5.62 -8.91
N HIS A 18 11.42 -5.89 -8.96
CA HIS A 18 10.38 -5.02 -9.51
C HIS A 18 9.28 -4.75 -8.47
N THR A 19 9.60 -3.93 -7.47
CA THR A 19 8.60 -3.32 -6.59
C THR A 19 8.41 -1.86 -6.98
N LEU A 20 7.16 -1.45 -7.25
CA LEU A 20 6.84 -0.06 -7.55
C LEU A 20 6.45 0.72 -6.29
N VAL A 21 6.98 1.94 -6.13
CA VAL A 21 6.67 2.78 -4.97
C VAL A 21 5.36 3.52 -5.20
N LEU A 22 4.39 3.33 -4.30
CA LEU A 22 3.14 4.08 -4.28
C LEU A 22 3.31 5.38 -3.49
N LEU A 23 2.70 6.45 -3.99
CA LEU A 23 2.65 7.74 -3.30
C LEU A 23 1.24 7.97 -2.74
N ASN A 24 1.15 8.55 -1.54
CA ASN A 24 -0.12 8.83 -0.88
C ASN A 24 -1.04 9.67 -1.80
N GLY A 25 -2.26 9.19 -2.03
CA GLY A 25 -3.28 9.85 -2.83
C GLY A 25 -3.08 9.77 -4.34
N GLN A 26 -1.97 9.21 -4.83
CA GLN A 26 -1.65 9.16 -6.26
C GLN A 26 -1.98 7.78 -6.83
N PRO A 27 -3.05 7.64 -7.63
CA PRO A 27 -3.32 6.39 -8.31
C PRO A 27 -2.27 6.11 -9.39
N GLN A 28 -1.88 4.85 -9.52
CA GLN A 28 -0.99 4.37 -10.59
C GLN A 28 -1.72 3.33 -11.43
N ARG A 29 -1.62 3.44 -12.76
CA ARG A 29 -2.18 2.46 -13.69
C ARG A 29 -1.15 1.36 -13.93
N ASP A 30 -1.58 0.11 -13.90
CA ASP A 30 -0.73 -1.04 -14.21
C ASP A 30 -1.55 -2.22 -14.74
N ARG A 31 -0.86 -3.32 -15.09
CA ARG A 31 -1.45 -4.57 -15.55
C ARG A 31 -0.73 -5.78 -14.98
N VAL A 32 -1.47 -6.86 -14.78
CA VAL A 32 -0.97 -8.17 -14.33
C VAL A 32 -1.50 -9.26 -15.26
N GLY A 33 -0.65 -10.24 -15.57
CA GLY A 33 -1.05 -11.43 -16.31
C GLY A 33 -1.92 -12.35 -15.46
N GLN A 34 -2.59 -13.30 -16.11
CA GLN A 34 -3.29 -14.36 -15.38
C GLN A 34 -2.28 -15.23 -14.64
N GLN A 35 -2.54 -15.49 -13.35
CA GLN A 35 -1.64 -16.20 -12.43
C GLN A 35 -0.28 -15.51 -12.21
N ASP A 36 -0.14 -14.25 -12.61
CA ASP A 36 1.06 -13.44 -12.36
C ASP A 36 0.84 -12.49 -11.18
N GLU A 37 1.93 -11.89 -10.72
CA GLU A 37 1.95 -10.96 -9.59
C GLU A 37 2.58 -9.61 -9.96
N ARG A 38 2.05 -8.55 -9.35
CA ARG A 38 2.68 -7.24 -9.27
C ARG A 38 2.91 -6.85 -7.82
N TYR A 39 4.07 -6.28 -7.56
CA TYR A 39 4.47 -5.88 -6.22
C TYR A 39 4.61 -4.37 -6.12
N TYR A 40 4.08 -3.84 -5.03
CA TYR A 40 4.20 -2.44 -4.68
C TYR A 40 4.63 -2.27 -3.23
N VAL A 41 5.22 -1.11 -2.94
CA VAL A 41 5.59 -0.71 -1.60
C VAL A 41 5.03 0.67 -1.29
N PHE A 42 4.49 0.82 -0.09
CA PHE A 42 4.12 2.12 0.46
C PHE A 42 4.90 2.34 1.75
N TYR A 43 5.76 3.35 1.76
CA TYR A 43 6.50 3.76 2.95
C TYR A 43 5.60 4.62 3.83
N VAL A 44 5.40 4.17 5.07
CA VAL A 44 4.57 4.88 6.05
C VAL A 44 5.42 5.94 6.74
N PRO A 45 5.04 7.22 6.69
CA PRO A 45 5.71 8.25 7.48
C PRO A 45 5.66 7.96 8.98
N ALA A 46 6.61 8.49 9.74
CA ALA A 46 6.53 8.41 11.20
C ALA A 46 5.33 9.22 11.73
N GLY A 47 4.60 8.68 12.70
CA GLY A 47 3.52 9.38 13.38
C GLY A 47 2.18 9.39 12.63
N VAL A 48 1.94 8.41 11.75
CA VAL A 48 0.63 8.24 11.12
C VAL A 48 -0.39 7.79 12.17
N THR A 49 -1.46 8.57 12.33
CA THR A 49 -2.54 8.32 13.30
C THR A 49 -3.85 7.92 12.67
N GLY A 50 -4.08 8.25 11.40
CA GLY A 50 -5.30 7.88 10.66
C GLY A 50 -5.20 6.53 9.96
N ALA A 51 -6.33 6.10 9.40
CA ALA A 51 -6.39 4.85 8.66
C ALA A 51 -5.65 4.94 7.32
N ILE A 52 -5.10 3.81 6.90
CA ILE A 52 -4.46 3.65 5.60
C ILE A 52 -5.34 2.74 4.77
N THR A 53 -5.83 3.24 3.63
CA THR A 53 -6.63 2.47 2.68
C THR A 53 -5.78 2.19 1.45
N ILE A 54 -5.73 0.92 1.06
CA ILE A 54 -5.08 0.43 -0.15
C ILE A 54 -6.16 -0.17 -1.02
N SER A 55 -6.23 0.24 -2.28
CA SER A 55 -7.26 -0.20 -3.21
C SER A 55 -6.71 -0.54 -4.58
N VAL A 56 -7.32 -1.53 -5.22
CA VAL A 56 -7.11 -1.90 -6.62
C VAL A 56 -8.47 -1.84 -7.31
N ASP A 57 -8.60 -0.89 -8.24
CA ASP A 57 -9.81 -0.67 -9.02
C ASP A 57 -9.62 -1.25 -10.42
N PRO A 58 -10.29 -2.37 -10.77
CA PRO A 58 -10.13 -3.01 -12.07
C PRO A 58 -10.76 -2.16 -13.18
N ILE A 59 -9.98 -1.89 -14.22
CA ILE A 59 -10.46 -1.34 -15.50
C ILE A 59 -11.01 -2.48 -16.36
N GLN A 60 -10.30 -3.62 -16.36
CA GLN A 60 -10.72 -4.88 -16.96
C GLN A 60 -10.07 -6.07 -16.24
N GLY A 61 -10.69 -7.25 -16.34
CA GLY A 61 -10.21 -8.47 -15.70
C GLY A 61 -10.55 -8.52 -14.21
N ASP A 62 -9.92 -9.47 -13.51
CA ASP A 62 -10.10 -9.73 -12.09
C ASP A 62 -8.74 -9.81 -11.39
N SER A 63 -8.54 -8.98 -10.38
CA SER A 63 -7.28 -8.90 -9.65
C SER A 63 -7.55 -8.86 -8.15
N ASP A 64 -6.85 -9.70 -7.41
CA ASP A 64 -6.94 -9.77 -5.97
C ASP A 64 -5.87 -8.89 -5.29
N LEU A 65 -6.19 -8.41 -4.09
CA LEU A 65 -5.32 -7.54 -3.29
C LEU A 65 -4.88 -8.24 -2.00
N TYR A 66 -3.56 -8.29 -1.79
CA TYR A 66 -2.93 -8.82 -0.59
C TYR A 66 -1.95 -7.81 0.00
N VAL A 67 -1.95 -7.65 1.32
CA VAL A 67 -1.11 -6.67 2.01
C VAL A 67 -0.45 -7.29 3.24
N ASN A 68 0.85 -7.00 3.40
CA ASN A 68 1.63 -7.34 4.57
C ASN A 68 2.40 -6.12 5.10
N PRO A 69 2.64 -6.04 6.42
CA PRO A 69 3.63 -5.11 6.95
C PRO A 69 5.03 -5.60 6.57
N SER A 70 5.96 -4.66 6.39
CA SER A 70 7.36 -4.95 6.01
C SER A 70 8.06 -5.96 6.91
N ALA A 71 7.77 -5.97 8.21
CA ALA A 71 8.31 -6.94 9.17
C ALA A 71 7.93 -8.40 8.86
N ARG A 72 6.89 -8.62 8.04
CA ARG A 72 6.45 -9.95 7.62
C ARG A 72 7.02 -10.36 6.27
N GLY A 73 7.28 -9.42 5.38
CA GLY A 73 7.73 -9.69 4.01
C GLY A 73 6.61 -9.66 2.98
N ILE A 74 6.99 -9.85 1.71
CA ILE A 74 6.08 -9.78 0.56
C ILE A 74 5.37 -11.12 0.39
N PHE A 75 4.06 -11.07 0.25
CA PHE A 75 3.24 -12.24 -0.05
C PHE A 75 3.52 -12.75 -1.45
N HIS A 76 3.73 -14.06 -1.57
CA HIS A 76 3.71 -14.77 -2.84
C HIS A 76 2.51 -15.73 -2.84
N HIS A 77 1.62 -15.57 -3.82
CA HIS A 77 0.43 -16.37 -4.02
C HIS A 77 0.80 -17.84 -4.26
N GLU A 78 1.84 -18.09 -5.08
CA GLU A 78 2.44 -19.41 -5.19
C GLU A 78 3.15 -19.76 -3.88
N GLY A 79 2.59 -20.71 -3.13
CA GLY A 79 3.13 -21.16 -1.84
C GLY A 79 2.46 -20.53 -0.62
N ASN A 80 1.67 -19.47 -0.81
CA ASN A 80 0.96 -18.78 0.27
C ASN A 80 1.89 -18.35 1.41
N ASP A 81 3.06 -17.83 1.05
CA ASP A 81 4.16 -17.55 1.98
C ASP A 81 4.75 -16.16 1.75
N PRO A 82 4.88 -15.33 2.80
CA PRO A 82 4.21 -15.46 4.09
C PRO A 82 2.72 -15.16 3.95
N PHE A 83 1.87 -15.94 4.61
CA PHE A 83 0.41 -15.74 4.62
C PHE A 83 0.03 -14.26 4.73
N PRO A 84 -0.93 -13.75 3.96
CA PRO A 84 -1.26 -12.33 3.95
C PRO A 84 -1.94 -11.92 5.27
N VAL A 85 -1.64 -10.72 5.77
CA VAL A 85 -2.30 -10.17 6.97
C VAL A 85 -3.66 -9.58 6.61
N TRP A 86 -3.73 -8.86 5.50
CA TRP A 86 -4.96 -8.28 4.99
C TRP A 86 -5.16 -8.66 3.53
N THR A 87 -6.41 -8.97 3.16
CA THR A 87 -6.77 -9.41 1.81
C THR A 87 -8.12 -8.86 1.39
N SER A 88 -8.29 -8.62 0.09
CA SER A 88 -9.59 -8.45 -0.56
C SER A 88 -9.52 -9.22 -1.89
N MET A 89 -10.48 -10.11 -2.12
CA MET A 89 -10.52 -11.03 -3.27
C MET A 89 -11.93 -11.05 -3.87
N ARG A 90 -12.40 -9.89 -4.34
CA ARG A 90 -13.77 -9.74 -4.83
C ARG A 90 -13.81 -10.07 -6.30
N SER A 91 -14.55 -11.13 -6.64
CA SER A 91 -14.76 -11.54 -8.04
C SER A 91 -15.49 -10.52 -8.94
N ASN A 92 -15.91 -9.38 -8.40
CA ASN A 92 -16.56 -8.28 -9.13
C ASN A 92 -16.39 -6.97 -8.34
N GLY A 93 -15.76 -5.98 -8.97
CA GLY A 93 -15.61 -4.62 -8.44
C GLY A 93 -14.26 -4.38 -7.76
N MET A 94 -14.15 -3.24 -7.07
CA MET A 94 -12.89 -2.81 -6.45
C MET A 94 -12.53 -3.66 -5.23
N ASP A 95 -11.28 -4.10 -5.19
CA ASP A 95 -10.66 -4.68 -4.00
C ASP A 95 -10.02 -3.60 -3.15
N SER A 96 -10.29 -3.65 -1.84
CA SER A 96 -9.82 -2.62 -0.92
C SER A 96 -9.66 -3.16 0.49
N VAL A 97 -8.58 -2.72 1.14
CA VAL A 97 -8.30 -3.00 2.54
C VAL A 97 -8.00 -1.69 3.25
N THR A 98 -8.67 -1.48 4.38
CA THR A 98 -8.47 -0.34 5.27
C THR A 98 -7.83 -0.82 6.57
N ILE A 99 -6.62 -0.35 6.82
CA ILE A 99 -5.82 -0.67 8.00
C ILE A 99 -5.96 0.49 8.99
N GLN A 100 -6.62 0.24 10.11
CA GLN A 100 -6.76 1.21 11.20
C GLN A 100 -5.43 1.31 11.96
N SER A 101 -5.10 2.50 12.47
CA SER A 101 -3.90 2.70 13.30
C SER A 101 -3.92 1.89 14.60
N SER A 102 -5.10 1.44 15.03
CA SER A 102 -5.30 0.54 16.17
C SER A 102 -5.13 -0.95 15.85
N ASP A 103 -4.98 -1.34 14.58
CA ASP A 103 -4.70 -2.73 14.21
C ASP A 103 -3.34 -3.13 14.79
N ARG A 104 -3.29 -4.29 15.46
CA ARG A 104 -2.07 -4.79 16.11
C ARG A 104 -0.88 -4.99 15.15
N ASN A 105 -1.16 -5.17 13.86
CA ASN A 105 -0.15 -5.35 12.82
C ASN A 105 0.13 -4.05 12.04
N ALA A 106 -0.57 -2.94 12.34
CA ALA A 106 -0.39 -1.69 11.64
C ALA A 106 1.02 -1.12 11.85
N VAL A 107 1.57 -0.60 10.76
CA VAL A 107 2.81 0.19 10.77
C VAL A 107 2.42 1.65 10.98
N ILE A 108 2.76 2.22 12.14
CA ILE A 108 2.37 3.60 12.54
C ILE A 108 3.58 4.52 12.86
N ASN A 109 4.77 3.95 13.07
CA ASN A 109 5.97 4.68 13.50
C ASN A 109 7.14 4.53 12.52
N GLY A 110 6.85 4.62 11.22
CA GLY A 110 7.85 4.38 10.18
C GLY A 110 7.98 2.89 9.82
N GLY A 111 8.19 2.63 8.55
CA GLY A 111 8.26 1.28 7.96
C GLY A 111 7.55 1.27 6.60
N ALA A 112 7.15 0.09 6.14
CA ALA A 112 6.41 -0.03 4.90
C ALA A 112 5.30 -1.08 4.95
N TYR A 113 4.31 -0.91 4.07
CA TYR A 113 3.45 -1.98 3.61
C TYR A 113 3.95 -2.51 2.28
N TYR A 114 3.91 -3.83 2.16
CA TYR A 114 4.08 -4.54 0.92
C TYR A 114 2.71 -4.94 0.39
N ILE A 115 2.48 -4.62 -0.87
CA ILE A 115 1.22 -4.83 -1.57
C ILE A 115 1.50 -5.79 -2.72
N THR A 116 0.72 -6.87 -2.79
CA THR A 116 0.76 -7.82 -3.89
C THR A 116 -0.59 -7.77 -4.58
N VAL A 117 -0.56 -7.55 -5.89
CA VAL A 117 -1.74 -7.64 -6.76
C VAL A 117 -1.57 -8.88 -7.61
N PHE A 118 -2.51 -9.81 -7.46
CA PHE A 118 -2.50 -11.09 -8.16
C PHE A 118 -3.58 -11.10 -9.24
N GLY A 119 -3.24 -11.51 -10.46
CA GLY A 119 -4.22 -11.66 -11.53
C GLY A 119 -4.92 -13.00 -11.43
N TYR A 120 -6.10 -13.08 -10.79
CA TYR A 120 -6.93 -14.28 -10.90
C TYR A 120 -7.28 -14.55 -12.37
N ASP A 121 -7.68 -13.48 -13.06
CA ASP A 121 -7.64 -13.34 -14.52
C ASP A 121 -6.62 -12.25 -14.92
N ALA A 122 -6.27 -12.17 -16.20
CA ALA A 122 -5.43 -11.07 -16.68
C ALA A 122 -6.17 -9.73 -16.51
N ALA A 123 -5.55 -8.79 -15.80
CA ALA A 123 -6.20 -7.57 -15.36
C ALA A 123 -5.41 -6.30 -15.68
N GLU A 124 -6.15 -5.22 -15.95
CA GLU A 124 -5.64 -3.86 -15.97
C GLU A 124 -6.38 -3.06 -14.91
N PHE A 125 -5.67 -2.26 -14.11
CA PHE A 125 -6.24 -1.66 -12.90
C PHE A 125 -5.59 -0.32 -12.54
N MET A 126 -6.22 0.39 -11.62
CA MET A 126 -5.67 1.52 -10.89
C MET A 126 -5.38 1.09 -9.45
N VAL A 127 -4.12 1.11 -9.02
CA VAL A 127 -3.73 0.90 -7.62
C VAL A 127 -3.51 2.22 -6.91
N ARG A 128 -3.97 2.34 -5.66
CA ARG A 128 -3.83 3.56 -4.85
C ARG A 128 -3.65 3.24 -3.37
N VAL A 129 -2.89 4.09 -2.69
CA VAL A 129 -2.88 4.19 -1.23
C VAL A 129 -3.34 5.57 -0.81
N THR A 130 -4.18 5.66 0.23
CA THR A 130 -4.58 6.90 0.87
C THR A 130 -4.41 6.81 2.38
N VAL A 131 -3.75 7.81 2.96
CA VAL A 131 -3.64 7.99 4.42
C VAL A 131 -4.64 9.05 4.85
N GLU A 132 -5.52 8.71 5.78
CA GLU A 132 -6.39 9.70 6.43
C GLU A 132 -5.54 10.58 7.35
N ASN A 133 -5.59 11.89 7.16
CA ASN A 133 -4.96 12.84 8.07
C ASN A 133 -5.96 13.18 9.18
N THR A 134 -5.66 12.89 10.45
CA THR A 134 -6.49 13.33 11.59
C THR A 134 -6.28 14.82 11.94
N ALA A 135 -5.75 15.63 11.02
CA ALA A 135 -5.47 17.04 11.28
C ALA A 135 -6.74 17.90 11.19
N THR A 136 -7.51 17.93 12.29
CA THR A 136 -8.45 19.03 12.55
C THR A 136 -8.41 19.44 14.02
N ALA A 137 -7.34 20.11 14.43
CA ALA A 137 -7.46 21.13 15.45
C ALA A 137 -7.58 22.48 14.72
N LEU A 138 -8.81 22.94 14.51
CA LEU A 138 -9.03 24.35 14.20
C LEU A 138 -8.65 25.10 15.48
N VAL A 139 -7.57 25.88 15.43
CA VAL A 139 -7.30 26.86 16.49
C VAL A 139 -8.46 27.85 16.44
N GLU A 140 -9.22 27.98 17.53
CA GLU A 140 -10.25 29.01 17.66
C GLU A 140 -9.64 30.36 17.29
N GLY A 141 -10.29 31.06 16.36
CA GLY A 141 -9.97 32.44 16.06
C GLY A 141 -10.24 33.27 17.32
N TYR A 142 -9.19 33.76 17.97
CA TYR A 142 -9.33 34.80 18.97
C TYR A 142 -9.77 36.09 18.28
N THR A 143 -11.01 36.52 18.53
CA THR A 143 -11.42 37.91 18.29
C THR A 143 -10.82 38.77 19.40
N ILE A 144 -9.91 39.68 19.07
CA ILE A 144 -9.49 40.76 19.97
C ILE A 144 -10.61 41.80 20.04
N GLN A 145 -11.04 42.12 21.27
CA GLN A 145 -11.95 43.23 21.59
C GLN A 145 -11.31 44.59 21.29
#